data_AF-A0A101GMI4-F1
#
_entry.id   AF-A0A101GMI4-F1
#
_cell.length_a   1.000
_cell.length_b   1.000
_cell.length_c   1.000
_cell.angle_alpha   90.00
_cell.angle_beta   90.00
_cell.angle_gamma   90.00
#
_symmetry.space_group_name_H-M   'P 1'
#
loop_
_entity.id
_entity.type
_entity.pdbx_description
1 polymer ?
#
loop_
_entity_poly.entity_id
_entity_poly.type
_entity_poly.pdbx_seq_one_letter_code
_entity_poly.pdbx_strand_id
1 'polypeptide(L)'
;CWARPMIRALSRLGFDVSLSLLPCQYASGREADVAGKLADSNVDPPMSVFATLAGSKGKSFDAVLQLGSACDKVLVVGDLVADSLEMDREEFRWSPGGSPRVVLLPGSRKAIRSAAMPFIKDMAGRIRSQMPLSEIVVALSRFSDPGESLEWVSSDFRVVTAATGSILSGADLVVTQPGTNTLELTYSLVPGIVAVPFSFLRQIPLPGLLGFLGSIPFAGPALKEKVLRKRSEDRGFLAWPNRLAGREIMPEMVGDIAASDVADQAVELLKDEARLRDIRENLKVIRQTPGASDRIAEQISELVG
;
A
#
# COMPACT_ATOMS: atom_id res chain seq x y z
N CYS A 1 6.30 -6.01 -1.48
CA CYS A 1 5.75 -7.39 -1.39
C CYS A 1 6.43 -8.08 -0.23
N TRP A 2 5.68 -8.54 0.78
CA TRP A 2 6.20 -9.13 2.02
C TRP A 2 6.82 -10.53 1.81
N ALA A 3 6.39 -11.27 0.79
CA ALA A 3 6.93 -12.61 0.53
C ALA A 3 8.40 -12.56 0.11
N ARG A 4 8.82 -11.48 -0.58
CA ARG A 4 10.18 -11.32 -1.09
C ARG A 4 11.26 -11.38 0.01
N PRO A 5 11.19 -10.59 1.11
CA PRO A 5 12.16 -10.70 2.19
C PRO A 5 12.11 -12.06 2.90
N MET A 6 10.93 -12.67 3.05
CA MET A 6 10.80 -14.00 3.65
C MET A 6 11.46 -15.11 2.83
N ILE A 7 11.22 -15.14 1.51
CA ILE A 7 11.85 -16.09 0.60
C ILE A 7 13.36 -15.98 0.70
N ARG A 8 13.90 -14.75 0.62
CA ARG A 8 15.34 -14.52 0.73
C ARG A 8 15.92 -14.99 2.07
N ALA A 9 15.26 -14.69 3.19
CA ALA A 9 15.73 -15.05 4.52
C ALA A 9 15.75 -16.57 4.72
N LEU A 10 14.67 -17.26 4.34
CA LEU A 10 14.56 -18.72 4.42
C LEU A 10 15.55 -19.43 3.50
N SER A 11 15.67 -19.00 2.23
CA SER A 11 16.63 -19.60 1.31
C SER A 11 18.09 -19.43 1.77
N ARG A 12 18.43 -18.34 2.47
CA ARG A 12 19.77 -18.16 3.06
C ARG A 12 20.07 -19.18 4.16
N LEU A 13 19.05 -19.66 4.88
CA LEU A 13 19.17 -20.72 5.88
C LEU A 13 19.09 -22.13 5.27
N GLY A 14 19.01 -22.26 3.94
CA GLY A 14 19.01 -23.55 3.24
C GLY A 14 17.64 -24.17 2.99
N PHE A 15 16.54 -23.46 3.29
CA PHE A 15 15.19 -23.95 2.99
C PHE A 15 14.89 -23.90 1.49
N ASP A 16 14.29 -24.98 0.97
CA ASP A 16 13.58 -24.93 -0.31
C ASP A 16 12.19 -24.31 -0.09
N VAL A 17 11.97 -23.12 -0.67
CA VAL A 17 10.77 -22.32 -0.41
C VAL A 17 9.82 -22.43 -1.59
N SER A 18 8.59 -22.85 -1.30
CA SER A 18 7.48 -22.79 -2.25
C SER A 18 6.50 -21.69 -1.85
N LEU A 19 6.06 -20.87 -2.81
CA LEU A 19 5.09 -19.80 -2.60
C LEU A 19 3.75 -20.20 -3.18
N SER A 20 2.78 -20.46 -2.30
CA SER A 20 1.40 -20.75 -2.70
C SER A 20 0.55 -19.48 -2.62
N LEU A 21 0.00 -19.05 -3.76
CA LEU A 21 -0.92 -17.90 -3.79
C LEU A 21 -2.32 -18.36 -3.40
N LEU A 22 -3.02 -17.59 -2.56
CA LEU A 22 -4.42 -17.90 -2.24
C LEU A 22 -5.37 -17.21 -3.24
N PRO A 23 -6.54 -17.81 -3.54
CA PRO A 23 -7.58 -17.13 -4.31
C PRO A 23 -7.94 -15.82 -3.63
N CYS A 24 -7.76 -14.71 -4.34
CA CYS A 24 -8.09 -13.39 -3.87
C CYS A 24 -9.01 -12.72 -4.89
N GLN A 25 -10.21 -12.35 -4.46
CA GLN A 25 -11.16 -11.57 -5.28
C GLN A 25 -10.62 -10.20 -5.73
N TYR A 26 -9.49 -9.77 -5.17
CA TYR A 26 -8.81 -8.51 -5.49
C TYR A 26 -7.49 -8.71 -6.24
N ALA A 27 -7.16 -9.94 -6.64
CA ALA A 27 -5.98 -10.23 -7.43
C ALA A 27 -6.05 -9.51 -8.80
N SER A 28 -4.93 -8.97 -9.27
CA SER A 28 -4.80 -8.42 -10.61
C SER A 28 -4.73 -9.50 -11.69
N GLY A 29 -4.46 -10.75 -11.29
CA GLY A 29 -4.22 -11.88 -12.18
C GLY A 29 -2.76 -12.02 -12.59
N ARG A 30 -1.89 -11.07 -12.19
CA ARG A 30 -0.43 -11.09 -12.48
C ARG A 30 0.41 -11.54 -11.29
N GLU A 31 -0.21 -11.85 -10.16
CA GLU A 31 0.48 -12.24 -8.94
C GLU A 31 1.38 -13.45 -9.15
N ALA A 32 0.92 -14.45 -9.91
CA ALA A 32 1.69 -15.65 -10.23
C ALA A 32 2.94 -15.32 -11.06
N ASP A 33 2.80 -14.52 -12.12
CA ASP A 33 3.93 -14.11 -12.97
C ASP A 33 4.99 -13.33 -12.20
N VAL A 34 4.56 -12.42 -11.33
CA VAL A 34 5.49 -11.61 -10.53
C VAL A 34 6.09 -12.45 -9.40
N ALA A 35 5.31 -13.32 -8.76
CA ALA A 35 5.81 -14.27 -7.77
C ALA A 35 6.86 -15.21 -8.36
N GLY A 36 6.68 -15.68 -9.60
CA GLY A 36 7.64 -16.56 -10.30
C GLY A 36 8.99 -15.89 -10.60
N LYS A 37 9.07 -14.56 -10.55
CA LYS A 37 10.33 -13.81 -10.60
C LYS A 37 10.99 -13.61 -9.23
N LEU A 38 10.29 -13.94 -8.15
CA LEU A 38 10.73 -13.74 -6.76
C LEU A 38 11.22 -15.02 -6.10
N ALA A 39 10.62 -16.17 -6.44
CA ALA A 39 11.09 -17.49 -6.05
C ALA A 39 11.42 -18.24 -7.35
N ASP A 40 12.67 -18.69 -7.50
CA ASP A 40 13.13 -19.45 -8.67
C ASP A 40 12.31 -20.75 -8.81
N SER A 41 11.21 -20.68 -9.54
CA SER A 41 10.41 -21.80 -10.10
C SER A 41 9.46 -22.57 -9.18
N ASN A 42 9.38 -22.28 -7.87
CA ASN A 42 8.43 -22.95 -6.95
C ASN A 42 7.25 -22.04 -6.56
N VAL A 43 6.42 -21.64 -7.53
CA VAL A 43 5.19 -20.86 -7.28
C VAL A 43 3.96 -21.66 -7.69
N ASP A 44 3.11 -21.95 -6.71
CA ASP A 44 1.88 -22.70 -6.89
C ASP A 44 0.71 -21.72 -7.15
N PRO A 45 -0.03 -21.85 -8.27
CA PRO A 45 -1.12 -20.95 -8.62
C PRO A 45 -2.34 -21.13 -7.70
N PRO A 46 -3.25 -20.13 -7.61
CA PRO A 46 -4.34 -20.10 -6.63
C PRO A 46 -5.24 -21.32 -6.54
N MET A 47 -5.50 -21.98 -7.67
CA MET A 47 -6.37 -23.15 -7.77
C MET A 47 -5.70 -24.45 -7.29
N SER A 48 -4.37 -24.48 -7.17
CA SER A 48 -3.62 -25.67 -6.74
C SER A 48 -3.59 -25.83 -5.21
N VAL A 49 -3.82 -24.76 -4.45
CA VAL A 49 -3.76 -24.79 -2.97
C VAL A 49 -4.80 -25.72 -2.35
N PHE A 50 -6.00 -25.81 -2.93
CA PHE A 50 -7.02 -26.75 -2.47
C PHE A 50 -6.61 -28.20 -2.70
N ALA A 51 -5.92 -28.51 -3.81
CA ALA A 51 -5.42 -29.86 -4.08
C ALA A 51 -4.22 -30.23 -3.18
N THR A 52 -3.33 -29.27 -2.91
CA THR A 52 -2.18 -29.42 -2.02
C THR A 52 -2.59 -29.59 -0.56
N LEU A 53 -3.58 -28.82 -0.07
CA LEU A 53 -4.13 -28.95 1.29
C LEU A 53 -5.04 -30.18 1.47
N ALA A 54 -5.71 -30.65 0.41
CA ALA A 54 -6.58 -31.83 0.45
C ALA A 54 -5.81 -33.18 0.37
N GLY A 55 -4.48 -33.16 0.40
CA GLY A 55 -3.65 -34.37 0.43
C GLY A 55 -3.70 -35.23 -0.84
N SER A 56 -4.42 -34.81 -1.88
CA SER A 56 -4.57 -35.56 -3.12
C SER A 56 -3.52 -35.13 -4.14
N LYS A 57 -2.33 -35.76 -4.04
CA LYS A 57 -1.12 -35.61 -4.88
C LYS A 57 -0.36 -34.29 -4.70
N GLY A 58 0.56 -34.18 -3.74
CA GLY A 58 1.39 -32.99 -3.58
C GLY A 58 2.66 -33.23 -2.77
N LYS A 59 3.70 -32.40 -3.00
CA LYS A 59 4.95 -32.34 -2.23
C LYS A 59 4.66 -32.27 -0.72
N SER A 60 5.43 -32.98 0.11
CA SER A 60 5.40 -32.81 1.57
C SER A 60 6.14 -31.52 1.95
N PHE A 61 5.65 -30.82 2.98
CA PHE A 61 6.29 -29.62 3.52
C PHE A 61 6.62 -29.84 5.00
N ASP A 62 7.82 -29.46 5.41
CA ASP A 62 8.25 -29.54 6.82
C ASP A 62 7.62 -28.42 7.66
N ALA A 63 7.29 -27.28 7.05
CA ALA A 63 6.58 -26.18 7.68
C ALA A 63 5.71 -25.39 6.68
N VAL A 64 4.64 -24.78 7.20
CA VAL A 64 3.76 -23.86 6.46
C VAL A 64 3.71 -22.53 7.18
N LEU A 65 4.18 -21.47 6.52
CA LEU A 65 4.04 -20.10 6.99
C LEU A 65 2.80 -19.45 6.38
N GLN A 66 1.78 -19.20 7.21
CA GLN A 66 0.55 -18.54 6.81
C GLN A 66 0.41 -17.16 7.46
N LEU A 67 -0.04 -16.17 6.68
CA LEU A 67 -0.40 -14.86 7.21
C LEU A 67 -1.87 -14.81 7.63
N GLY A 68 -2.11 -14.32 8.84
CA GLY A 68 -3.46 -14.04 9.36
C GLY A 68 -4.20 -15.30 9.83
N SER A 69 -3.94 -15.69 11.07
CA SER A 69 -4.73 -16.65 11.83
C SER A 69 -4.70 -16.28 13.31
N ALA A 70 -5.66 -16.79 14.09
CA ALA A 70 -5.58 -16.70 15.54
C ALA A 70 -4.43 -17.58 16.04
N CYS A 71 -3.64 -17.08 16.99
CA CYS A 71 -2.53 -17.83 17.59
C CYS A 71 -2.50 -17.66 19.10
N ASP A 72 -2.07 -18.73 19.79
CA ASP A 72 -1.94 -18.74 21.26
C ASP A 72 -0.58 -18.20 21.73
N LYS A 73 0.40 -18.15 20.82
CA LYS A 73 1.75 -17.63 21.08
C LYS A 73 2.04 -16.48 20.13
N VAL A 74 2.48 -15.36 20.68
CA VAL A 74 2.80 -14.13 19.93
C VAL A 74 4.26 -13.80 20.15
N LEU A 75 5.01 -13.66 19.05
CA LEU A 75 6.35 -13.09 19.04
C LEU A 75 6.33 -11.81 18.21
N VAL A 76 6.82 -10.72 18.78
CA VAL A 76 6.96 -9.44 18.07
C VAL A 76 8.31 -9.43 17.35
N VAL A 77 8.27 -9.53 16.03
CA VAL A 77 9.45 -9.64 15.17
C VAL A 77 9.73 -8.36 14.36
N GLY A 78 8.97 -7.29 14.55
CA GLY A 78 9.05 -6.08 13.74
C GLY A 78 8.21 -6.15 12.46
N ASP A 79 8.58 -5.38 11.44
CA ASP A 79 7.75 -5.15 10.25
C ASP A 79 8.47 -5.47 8.92
N LEU A 80 7.92 -6.45 8.18
CA LEU A 80 8.42 -6.89 6.87
C LEU A 80 8.39 -5.81 5.78
N VAL A 81 7.68 -4.71 5.98
CA VAL A 81 7.71 -3.57 5.04
C VAL A 81 9.11 -2.94 5.04
N ALA A 82 9.78 -2.85 6.19
CA ALA A 82 11.15 -2.33 6.26
C ALA A 82 12.13 -3.22 5.48
N ASP A 83 12.05 -4.54 5.67
CA ASP A 83 12.82 -5.52 4.90
C ASP A 83 12.50 -5.44 3.40
N SER A 84 11.22 -5.24 3.04
CA SER A 84 10.82 -5.11 1.64
C SER A 84 11.45 -3.88 0.98
N LEU A 85 11.47 -2.74 1.65
CA LEU A 85 12.06 -1.51 1.13
C LEU A 85 13.57 -1.61 0.95
N GLU A 86 14.29 -2.27 1.86
CA GLU A 86 15.75 -2.48 1.73
C GLU A 86 16.12 -3.28 0.46
N MET A 87 15.20 -4.13 0.00
CA MET A 87 15.39 -4.93 -1.21
C MET A 87 15.04 -4.19 -2.51
N ASP A 88 14.57 -2.94 -2.46
CA ASP A 88 14.30 -2.13 -3.64
C ASP A 88 15.61 -1.55 -4.20
N ARG A 89 16.24 -2.30 -5.12
CA ARG A 89 17.55 -1.96 -5.74
C ARG A 89 17.47 -1.15 -7.03
N GLU A 90 16.28 -0.97 -7.59
CA GLU A 90 16.08 -0.20 -8.82
C GLU A 90 16.34 1.29 -8.56
N GLU A 91 16.92 2.01 -9.53
CA GLU A 91 17.15 3.45 -9.42
C GLU A 91 16.13 4.22 -10.27
N PHE A 92 15.14 4.81 -9.62
CA PHE A 92 14.20 5.75 -10.22
C PHE A 92 14.83 7.14 -10.18
N ARG A 93 14.75 7.86 -11.31
CA ARG A 93 15.32 9.20 -11.44
C ARG A 93 14.23 10.24 -11.65
N TRP A 94 14.12 11.14 -10.69
CA TRP A 94 13.39 12.39 -10.82
C TRP A 94 14.02 13.29 -11.89
N SER A 95 13.21 14.13 -12.52
CA SER A 95 13.71 15.05 -13.55
C SER A 95 14.62 16.11 -12.90
N PRO A 96 15.72 16.51 -13.57
CA PRO A 96 16.54 17.63 -13.09
C PRO A 96 15.71 18.91 -13.03
N GLY A 97 15.81 19.65 -11.90
CA GLY A 97 15.14 20.94 -11.72
C GLY A 97 13.64 20.89 -11.39
N GLY A 98 13.00 19.73 -11.44
CA GLY A 98 11.62 19.56 -10.98
C GLY A 98 11.51 19.60 -9.45
N SER A 99 10.80 20.58 -8.91
CA SER A 99 10.58 20.76 -7.47
C SER A 99 9.37 21.67 -7.20
N PRO A 100 8.51 21.35 -6.21
CA PRO A 100 8.57 20.17 -5.35
C PRO A 100 8.18 18.88 -6.08
N ARG A 101 8.68 17.75 -5.59
CA ARG A 101 8.44 16.41 -6.13
C ARG A 101 7.32 15.73 -5.38
N VAL A 102 6.20 15.53 -6.06
CA VAL A 102 4.97 15.00 -5.48
C VAL A 102 4.66 13.63 -6.05
N VAL A 103 4.43 12.66 -5.17
CA VAL A 103 4.01 11.31 -5.56
C VAL A 103 2.52 11.12 -5.24
N LEU A 104 1.76 10.68 -6.23
CA LEU A 104 0.35 10.34 -6.08
C LEU A 104 0.20 8.82 -6.12
N LEU A 105 -0.36 8.26 -5.06
CA LEU A 105 -0.58 6.82 -4.92
C LEU A 105 -2.08 6.50 -5.04
N PRO A 106 -2.56 6.07 -6.22
CA PRO A 106 -3.99 5.91 -6.52
C PRO A 106 -4.63 4.67 -5.87
N GLY A 107 -3.85 3.87 -5.14
CA GLY A 107 -4.29 2.65 -4.48
C GLY A 107 -3.83 1.37 -5.18
N SER A 108 -3.98 0.26 -4.48
CA SER A 108 -3.42 -1.04 -4.89
C SER A 108 -4.31 -1.84 -5.85
N ARG A 109 -5.61 -1.52 -5.93
CA ARG A 109 -6.61 -2.28 -6.69
C ARG A 109 -7.09 -1.51 -7.91
N LYS A 110 -7.24 -2.19 -9.05
CA LYS A 110 -7.70 -1.57 -10.31
C LYS A 110 -9.00 -0.78 -10.15
N ALA A 111 -10.02 -1.37 -9.52
CA ALA A 111 -11.30 -0.68 -9.31
C ALA A 111 -11.15 0.63 -8.52
N ILE A 112 -10.31 0.63 -7.47
CA ILE A 112 -10.02 1.83 -6.67
C ILE A 112 -9.28 2.86 -7.53
N ARG A 113 -8.27 2.42 -8.29
CA ARG A 113 -7.49 3.30 -9.17
C ARG A 113 -8.35 3.95 -10.25
N SER A 114 -9.14 3.16 -10.99
CA SER A 114 -10.04 3.67 -12.02
C SER A 114 -11.02 4.71 -11.47
N ALA A 115 -11.53 4.49 -10.25
CA ALA A 115 -12.37 5.46 -9.57
C ALA A 115 -11.63 6.71 -9.06
N ALA A 116 -10.37 6.56 -8.64
CA ALA A 116 -9.56 7.65 -8.13
C ALA A 116 -8.99 8.55 -9.23
N MET A 117 -8.94 8.07 -10.48
CA MET A 117 -8.36 8.78 -11.62
C MET A 117 -8.88 10.21 -11.78
N PRO A 118 -10.20 10.50 -11.86
CA PRO A 118 -10.67 11.87 -12.06
C PRO A 118 -10.27 12.79 -10.91
N PHE A 119 -10.40 12.29 -9.67
CA PHE A 119 -9.99 13.02 -8.47
C PHE A 119 -8.50 13.36 -8.48
N ILE A 120 -7.66 12.40 -8.87
CA ILE A 120 -6.20 12.59 -8.96
C ILE A 120 -5.83 13.57 -10.08
N LYS A 121 -6.53 13.52 -11.22
CA LYS A 121 -6.38 14.48 -12.32
C LYS A 121 -6.66 15.91 -11.87
N ASP A 122 -7.80 16.12 -11.22
CA ASP A 122 -8.19 17.45 -10.73
C ASP A 122 -7.23 17.96 -9.66
N MET A 123 -6.83 17.10 -8.72
CA MET A 123 -5.87 17.42 -7.67
C MET A 123 -4.52 17.82 -8.25
N ALA A 124 -3.98 17.02 -9.18
CA ALA A 124 -2.69 17.31 -9.81
C ALA A 124 -2.73 18.59 -10.66
N GLY A 125 -3.82 18.82 -11.39
CA GLY A 125 -4.03 20.06 -12.14
C GLY A 125 -4.01 21.28 -11.23
N ARG A 126 -4.64 21.19 -10.05
CA ARG A 126 -4.65 22.26 -9.05
C ARG A 126 -3.29 22.47 -8.37
N ILE A 127 -2.53 21.41 -8.08
CA ILE A 127 -1.17 21.54 -7.57
C ILE A 127 -0.29 22.23 -8.61
N ARG A 128 -0.35 21.79 -9.87
CA ARG A 128 0.44 22.38 -10.98
C ARG A 128 0.12 23.86 -11.22
N SER A 129 -1.15 24.27 -11.10
CA SER A 129 -1.51 25.68 -11.29
C SER A 129 -0.96 26.60 -10.19
N GLN A 130 -0.80 26.08 -8.97
CA GLN A 130 -0.23 26.81 -7.83
C GLN A 130 1.29 26.64 -7.69
N MET A 131 1.84 25.57 -8.23
CA MET A 131 3.27 25.22 -8.21
C MET A 131 3.72 24.77 -9.60
N PRO A 132 3.96 25.70 -10.55
CA PRO A 132 4.24 25.36 -11.95
C PRO A 132 5.54 24.56 -12.18
N LEU A 133 6.49 24.64 -11.25
CA LEU A 133 7.76 23.89 -11.29
C LEU A 133 7.67 22.50 -10.64
N SER A 134 6.52 22.15 -10.06
CA SER A 134 6.33 20.87 -9.40
C SER A 134 6.46 19.70 -10.37
N GLU A 135 7.16 18.66 -9.94
CA GLU A 135 7.19 17.39 -10.65
C GLU A 135 6.23 16.42 -9.97
N ILE A 136 5.15 16.07 -10.66
CA ILE A 136 4.12 15.16 -10.13
C ILE A 136 4.18 13.83 -10.87
N VAL A 137 4.32 12.74 -10.13
CA VAL A 137 4.28 11.38 -10.66
C VAL A 137 3.12 10.58 -10.06
N VAL A 138 2.51 9.72 -10.87
CA VAL A 138 1.55 8.72 -10.38
C VAL A 138 2.28 7.39 -10.27
N ALA A 139 2.42 6.89 -9.05
CA ALA A 139 3.10 5.63 -8.80
C ALA A 139 2.10 4.47 -8.75
N LEU A 140 2.12 3.65 -9.80
CA LEU A 140 1.32 2.44 -9.91
C LEU A 140 2.10 1.25 -9.35
N SER A 141 1.36 0.28 -8.82
CA SER A 141 1.96 -0.97 -8.37
C SER A 141 2.63 -1.70 -9.52
N ARG A 142 3.80 -2.30 -9.29
CA ARG A 142 4.49 -3.19 -10.25
C ARG A 142 3.64 -4.39 -10.70
N PHE A 143 2.60 -4.72 -9.93
CA PHE A 143 1.63 -5.77 -10.23
C PHE A 143 0.45 -5.29 -11.11
N SER A 144 0.41 -4.00 -11.45
CA SER A 144 -0.65 -3.43 -12.29
C SER A 144 -0.52 -3.92 -13.73
N ASP A 145 -1.62 -3.86 -14.46
CA ASP A 145 -1.66 -4.21 -15.87
C ASP A 145 -0.91 -3.16 -16.72
N PRO A 146 -0.05 -3.54 -17.69
CA PRO A 146 0.65 -2.57 -18.52
C PRO A 146 -0.30 -1.68 -19.33
N GLY A 147 -1.45 -2.20 -19.76
CA GLY A 147 -2.49 -1.46 -20.47
C GLY A 147 -3.17 -0.42 -19.61
N GLU A 148 -3.28 -0.64 -18.30
CA GLU A 148 -3.79 0.37 -17.36
C GLU A 148 -2.85 1.59 -17.31
N SER A 149 -1.54 1.38 -17.39
CA SER A 149 -0.58 2.48 -17.38
C SER A 149 -0.80 3.44 -18.56
N LEU A 150 -1.27 2.94 -19.71
CA LEU A 150 -1.61 3.76 -20.88
C LEU A 150 -2.83 4.67 -20.64
N GLU A 151 -3.83 4.21 -19.89
CA GLU A 151 -4.98 5.02 -19.50
C GLU A 151 -4.56 6.22 -18.64
N TRP A 152 -3.60 6.00 -17.73
CA TRP A 152 -3.04 7.07 -16.89
C TRP A 152 -2.13 8.01 -17.68
N VAL A 153 -1.30 7.48 -18.61
CA VAL A 153 -0.41 8.28 -19.46
C VAL A 153 -1.19 9.21 -20.37
N SER A 154 -2.32 8.78 -20.93
CA SER A 154 -3.18 9.63 -21.77
C SER A 154 -3.81 10.82 -21.03
N SER A 155 -3.63 10.90 -19.71
CA SER A 155 -4.15 11.96 -18.85
C SER A 155 -3.09 12.98 -18.39
N ASP A 156 -1.97 13.12 -19.13
CA ASP A 156 -0.84 14.03 -18.82
C ASP A 156 -0.14 13.76 -17.48
N PHE A 157 0.00 12.48 -17.15
CA PHE A 157 0.75 12.02 -15.99
C PHE A 157 2.06 11.34 -16.37
N ARG A 158 3.13 11.66 -15.63
CA ARG A 158 4.29 10.78 -15.57
C ARG A 158 3.94 9.59 -14.69
N VAL A 159 3.58 8.48 -15.32
CA VAL A 159 3.23 7.23 -14.63
C VAL A 159 4.50 6.41 -14.41
N VAL A 160 4.69 5.93 -13.18
CA VAL A 160 5.87 5.16 -12.79
C VAL A 160 5.45 3.85 -12.12
N THR A 161 6.15 2.76 -12.45
CA THR A 161 5.93 1.42 -11.88
C THR A 161 7.17 0.87 -11.17
N ALA A 162 8.18 1.73 -10.99
CA ALA A 162 9.42 1.40 -10.29
C ALA A 162 9.17 1.01 -8.84
N ALA A 163 10.16 0.40 -8.23
CA ALA A 163 10.18 0.08 -6.81
C ALA A 163 9.83 1.29 -5.91
N THR A 164 8.91 1.11 -4.94
CA THR A 164 8.39 2.21 -4.12
C THR A 164 9.49 2.95 -3.37
N GLY A 165 10.44 2.23 -2.74
CA GLY A 165 11.53 2.86 -2.01
C GLY A 165 12.37 3.80 -2.89
N SER A 166 12.53 3.43 -4.17
CA SER A 166 13.25 4.22 -5.15
C SER A 166 12.53 5.50 -5.55
N ILE A 167 11.20 5.44 -5.71
CA ILE A 167 10.37 6.61 -6.01
C ILE A 167 10.37 7.58 -4.83
N LEU A 168 10.25 7.04 -3.60
CA LEU A 168 10.24 7.83 -2.37
C LEU A 168 11.60 8.49 -2.08
N SER A 169 12.70 7.90 -2.55
CA SER A 169 14.04 8.47 -2.47
C SER A 169 14.15 9.75 -3.31
N GLY A 170 13.79 10.88 -2.72
CA GLY A 170 13.79 12.20 -3.35
C GLY A 170 12.41 12.80 -3.58
N ALA A 171 11.35 12.18 -3.07
CA ALA A 171 10.01 12.79 -3.00
C ALA A 171 9.94 13.79 -1.83
N ASP A 172 9.25 14.92 -2.05
CA ASP A 172 9.04 15.94 -1.03
C ASP A 172 7.72 15.71 -0.26
N LEU A 173 6.69 15.23 -0.97
CA LEU A 173 5.38 14.92 -0.41
C LEU A 173 4.73 13.77 -1.17
N VAL A 174 4.00 12.92 -0.45
CA VAL A 174 3.15 11.87 -1.03
C VAL A 174 1.69 12.10 -0.67
N VAL A 175 0.78 12.03 -1.65
CA VAL A 175 -0.66 11.93 -1.37
C VAL A 175 -1.13 10.52 -1.61
N THR A 176 -1.80 9.93 -0.61
CA THR A 176 -2.14 8.51 -0.66
C THR A 176 -3.44 8.17 0.08
N GLN A 177 -3.87 6.92 -0.04
CA GLN A 177 -4.94 6.31 0.73
C GLN A 177 -4.36 5.50 1.89
N PRO A 178 -5.13 5.23 2.96
CA PRO A 178 -4.68 4.39 4.07
C PRO A 178 -4.30 2.99 3.61
N GLY A 179 -3.20 2.48 4.17
CA GLY A 179 -2.71 1.14 3.87
C GLY A 179 -1.24 0.98 4.22
N THR A 180 -0.66 -0.13 3.75
CA THR A 180 0.76 -0.46 3.95
C THR A 180 1.71 0.57 3.35
N ASN A 181 1.30 1.29 2.30
CA ASN A 181 2.00 2.46 1.76
C ASN A 181 2.36 3.50 2.84
N THR A 182 1.50 3.73 3.84
CA THR A 182 1.79 4.70 4.91
C THR A 182 2.94 4.25 5.81
N LEU A 183 3.17 2.93 5.95
CA LEU A 183 4.39 2.39 6.56
C LEU A 183 5.60 2.59 5.65
N GLU A 184 5.44 2.39 4.33
CA GLU A 184 6.52 2.64 3.36
C GLU A 184 7.01 4.09 3.41
N LEU A 185 6.07 5.05 3.50
CA LEU A 185 6.36 6.49 3.69
C LEU A 185 7.09 6.72 5.01
N THR A 186 6.60 6.13 6.10
CA THR A 186 7.21 6.24 7.44
C THR A 186 8.65 5.77 7.44
N TYR A 187 8.91 4.59 6.87
CA TYR A 187 10.26 4.01 6.85
C TYR A 187 11.20 4.69 5.86
N SER A 188 10.64 5.36 4.85
CA SER A 188 11.39 6.22 3.92
C SER A 188 11.55 7.66 4.43
N LEU A 189 10.95 8.01 5.58
CA LEU A 189 10.93 9.36 6.15
C LEU A 189 10.37 10.42 5.20
N VAL A 190 9.37 10.05 4.40
CA VAL A 190 8.73 10.94 3.44
C VAL A 190 7.40 11.44 4.02
N PRO A 191 7.20 12.77 4.15
CA PRO A 191 5.92 13.33 4.53
C PRO A 191 4.80 12.92 3.58
N GLY A 192 3.59 12.78 4.10
CA GLY A 192 2.43 12.50 3.26
C GLY A 192 1.12 13.02 3.81
N ILE A 193 0.13 13.07 2.94
CA ILE A 193 -1.28 13.34 3.26
C ILE A 193 -2.06 12.07 2.95
N VAL A 194 -2.84 11.60 3.92
CA VAL A 194 -3.71 10.44 3.76
C VAL A 194 -5.12 10.92 3.50
N ALA A 195 -5.58 10.79 2.26
CA ALA A 195 -6.89 11.24 1.80
C ALA A 195 -7.85 10.06 1.61
N VAL A 196 -9.04 10.18 2.20
CA VAL A 196 -10.14 9.23 2.07
C VAL A 196 -11.45 9.96 1.72
N PRO A 197 -11.62 10.36 0.45
CA PRO A 197 -12.89 10.89 -0.04
C PRO A 197 -14.06 9.92 0.16
N PHE A 198 -15.22 10.46 0.54
CA PHE A 198 -16.44 9.68 0.73
C PHE A 198 -16.90 8.98 -0.55
N SER A 199 -16.59 9.55 -1.72
CA SER A 199 -16.81 8.94 -3.04
C SER A 199 -16.07 7.59 -3.19
N PHE A 200 -14.92 7.41 -2.54
CA PHE A 200 -14.18 6.14 -2.52
C PHE A 200 -14.72 5.19 -1.44
N LEU A 201 -15.19 5.71 -0.29
CA LEU A 201 -15.83 4.90 0.75
C LEU A 201 -17.08 4.17 0.24
N ARG A 202 -17.83 4.77 -0.68
CA ARG A 202 -19.01 4.13 -1.30
C ARG A 202 -18.66 2.83 -2.06
N GLN A 203 -17.43 2.71 -2.55
CA GLN A 203 -16.95 1.59 -3.35
C GLN A 203 -16.36 0.45 -2.52
N ILE A 204 -16.11 0.68 -1.23
CA ILE A 204 -15.67 -0.39 -0.33
C ILE A 204 -16.84 -1.38 -0.17
N PRO A 205 -16.63 -2.67 -0.48
CA PRO A 205 -17.64 -3.68 -0.21
C PRO A 205 -17.85 -3.78 1.30
N LEU A 206 -19.09 -3.58 1.76
CA LEU A 206 -19.43 -3.68 3.17
C LEU A 206 -19.40 -5.16 3.58
N PRO A 207 -18.59 -5.57 4.57
CA PRO A 207 -18.60 -6.95 5.04
C PRO A 207 -19.89 -7.28 5.82
N GLY A 208 -20.37 -8.52 5.66
CA GLY A 208 -21.46 -9.11 6.47
C GLY A 208 -22.87 -8.62 6.15
N LEU A 209 -23.77 -8.72 7.13
CA LEU A 209 -25.23 -8.44 7.03
C LEU A 209 -25.56 -7.01 6.51
N LEU A 210 -24.62 -6.06 6.64
CA LEU A 210 -24.76 -4.70 6.10
C LEU A 210 -24.72 -4.64 4.56
N GLY A 211 -24.05 -5.59 3.90
CA GLY A 211 -24.12 -5.73 2.44
C GLY A 211 -25.54 -6.07 1.98
N PHE A 212 -26.29 -6.83 2.79
CA PHE A 212 -27.67 -7.22 2.54
C PHE A 212 -28.67 -6.08 2.77
N LEU A 213 -28.44 -5.22 3.78
CA LEU A 213 -29.25 -3.99 3.97
C LEU A 213 -29.05 -2.98 2.84
N GLY A 214 -27.88 -2.96 2.20
CA GLY A 214 -27.62 -2.16 1.00
C GLY A 214 -28.39 -2.64 -0.25
N SER A 215 -29.00 -3.83 -0.21
CA SER A 215 -29.76 -4.41 -1.33
C SER A 215 -31.22 -3.95 -1.40
N ILE A 216 -31.70 -3.17 -0.43
CA ILE A 216 -33.07 -2.66 -0.38
C ILE A 216 -33.25 -1.55 -1.44
N PRO A 217 -34.15 -1.70 -2.43
CA PRO A 217 -34.40 -0.67 -3.45
C PRO A 217 -34.78 0.67 -2.81
N PHE A 218 -34.25 1.77 -3.35
CA PHE A 218 -34.47 3.18 -2.94
C PHE A 218 -34.00 3.60 -1.54
N ALA A 219 -34.12 2.78 -0.49
CA ALA A 219 -33.72 3.14 0.88
C ALA A 219 -32.27 2.73 1.24
N GLY A 220 -31.73 1.71 0.55
CA GLY A 220 -30.39 1.17 0.80
C GLY A 220 -29.24 2.19 0.63
N PRO A 221 -29.17 2.96 -0.47
CA PRO A 221 -28.07 3.89 -0.70
C PRO A 221 -27.97 5.02 0.34
N ALA A 222 -29.10 5.64 0.69
CA ALA A 222 -29.15 6.74 1.66
C ALA A 222 -28.85 6.28 3.10
N LEU A 223 -29.34 5.07 3.47
CA LEU A 223 -29.03 4.49 4.78
C LEU A 223 -27.56 4.07 4.86
N LYS A 224 -27.02 3.46 3.80
CA LYS A 224 -25.60 3.11 3.67
C LYS A 224 -24.72 4.34 3.83
N GLU A 225 -25.10 5.46 3.21
CA GLU A 225 -24.41 6.74 3.32
C GLU A 225 -24.42 7.30 4.75
N LYS A 226 -25.58 7.36 5.41
CA LYS A 226 -25.66 7.83 6.80
C LYS A 226 -24.83 6.98 7.76
N VAL A 227 -24.83 5.65 7.60
CA VAL A 227 -24.04 4.74 8.43
C VAL A 227 -22.54 4.90 8.17
N LEU A 228 -22.13 5.01 6.90
CA LEU A 228 -20.72 5.23 6.54
C LEU A 228 -20.18 6.56 7.09
N ARG A 229 -21.00 7.63 7.03
CA ARG A 229 -20.66 8.96 7.55
C ARG A 229 -20.52 8.96 9.07
N LYS A 230 -21.52 8.43 9.78
CA LYS A 230 -21.46 8.31 11.25
C LYS A 230 -20.28 7.45 11.71
N ARG A 231 -19.96 6.38 10.97
CA ARG A 231 -18.78 5.57 11.25
C ARG A 231 -17.47 6.25 10.88
N SER A 232 -17.42 7.17 9.91
CA SER A 232 -16.17 7.88 9.58
C SER A 232 -15.80 8.95 10.59
N GLU A 233 -16.78 9.52 11.28
CA GLU A 233 -16.57 10.55 12.32
C GLU A 233 -15.96 9.99 13.61
N ASP A 234 -16.19 8.71 13.93
CA ASP A 234 -15.80 8.07 15.18
C ASP A 234 -14.59 7.12 15.02
N ARG A 235 -13.72 7.38 14.02
CA ARG A 235 -12.53 6.55 13.78
C ARG A 235 -11.32 7.23 14.40
N GLY A 236 -10.58 6.47 15.21
CA GLY A 236 -9.19 6.79 15.46
C GLY A 236 -8.39 6.83 14.15
N PHE A 237 -7.09 7.07 14.26
CA PHE A 237 -6.21 7.21 13.10
C PHE A 237 -6.29 6.04 12.12
N LEU A 238 -6.33 6.34 10.81
CA LEU A 238 -6.32 5.37 9.72
C LEU A 238 -4.89 5.09 9.25
N ALA A 239 -4.05 6.11 9.20
CA ALA A 239 -2.66 5.98 8.78
C ALA A 239 -1.85 5.26 9.86
N TRP A 240 -1.05 4.27 9.47
CA TRP A 240 -0.16 3.59 10.41
C TRP A 240 0.74 4.52 11.25
N PRO A 241 1.40 5.55 10.70
CA PRO A 241 2.24 6.44 11.51
C PRO A 241 1.46 7.08 12.68
N ASN A 242 0.25 7.55 12.41
CA ASN A 242 -0.57 8.19 13.41
C ASN A 242 -1.11 7.18 14.44
N ARG A 243 -1.47 5.97 14.01
CA ARG A 243 -1.87 4.87 14.90
C ARG A 243 -0.74 4.46 15.84
N LEU A 244 0.47 4.32 15.32
CA LEU A 244 1.65 3.93 16.09
C LEU A 244 2.05 5.03 17.09
N ALA A 245 1.89 6.30 16.71
CA ALA A 245 2.20 7.43 17.57
C ALA A 245 1.10 7.79 18.57
N GLY A 246 -0.13 7.31 18.37
CA GLY A 246 -1.30 7.69 19.16
C GLY A 246 -1.72 9.15 18.99
N ARG A 247 -1.17 9.86 17.99
CA ARG A 247 -1.48 11.25 17.64
C ARG A 247 -1.26 11.48 16.15
N GLU A 248 -1.75 12.60 15.64
CA GLU A 248 -1.50 12.98 14.25
C GLU A 248 -0.02 13.36 14.06
N ILE A 249 0.62 12.69 13.09
CA ILE A 249 1.92 13.03 12.50
C ILE A 249 1.71 13.46 11.06
N MET A 250 1.05 12.64 10.25
CA MET A 250 0.66 12.96 8.87
C MET A 250 -0.80 13.42 8.83
N PRO A 251 -1.15 14.48 8.08
CA PRO A 251 -2.54 14.90 7.93
C PRO A 251 -3.44 13.79 7.38
N GLU A 252 -4.58 13.55 8.04
CA GLU A 252 -5.63 12.64 7.56
C GLU A 252 -6.89 13.41 7.13
N MET A 253 -7.18 13.42 5.83
CA MET A 253 -8.35 14.08 5.27
C MET A 253 -9.42 13.04 4.94
N VAL A 254 -10.45 12.92 5.78
CA VAL A 254 -11.49 11.88 5.66
C VAL A 254 -12.87 12.52 5.57
N GLY A 255 -13.68 12.10 4.60
CA GLY A 255 -15.08 12.54 4.49
C GLY A 255 -15.42 13.17 3.14
N ASP A 256 -16.32 14.15 3.14
CA ASP A 256 -16.70 14.90 1.96
C ASP A 256 -15.59 15.90 1.59
N ILE A 257 -14.50 15.37 1.04
CA ILE A 257 -13.35 16.14 0.58
C ILE A 257 -13.30 16.14 -0.95
N ALA A 258 -13.12 17.31 -1.54
CA ALA A 258 -12.89 17.48 -2.95
C ALA A 258 -11.38 17.39 -3.27
N ALA A 259 -11.07 17.15 -4.54
CA ALA A 259 -9.69 17.12 -5.04
C ALA A 259 -8.97 18.46 -4.82
N SER A 260 -9.74 19.55 -4.88
CA SER A 260 -9.31 20.91 -4.56
C SER A 260 -8.76 21.03 -3.14
N ASP A 261 -9.44 20.44 -2.16
CA ASP A 261 -9.12 20.60 -0.75
C ASP A 261 -7.80 19.89 -0.44
N VAL A 262 -7.63 18.68 -0.97
CA VAL A 262 -6.38 17.90 -0.82
C VAL A 262 -5.22 18.58 -1.55
N ALA A 263 -5.46 19.17 -2.73
CA ALA A 263 -4.46 19.94 -3.44
C ALA A 263 -4.02 21.19 -2.65
N ASP A 264 -4.96 21.93 -2.07
CA ASP A 264 -4.64 23.13 -1.27
C ASP A 264 -3.85 22.75 -0.02
N GLN A 265 -4.24 21.68 0.67
CA GLN A 265 -3.49 21.16 1.82
C GLN A 265 -2.07 20.71 1.42
N ALA A 266 -1.92 20.07 0.25
CA ALA A 266 -0.63 19.66 -0.27
C ALA A 266 0.27 20.87 -0.58
N VAL A 267 -0.28 21.90 -1.23
CA VAL A 267 0.42 23.15 -1.55
C VAL A 267 0.81 23.89 -0.27
N GLU A 268 -0.08 23.96 0.73
CA GLU A 268 0.21 24.58 2.02
C GLU A 268 1.36 23.86 2.72
N LEU A 269 1.29 22.53 2.81
CA LEU A 269 2.33 21.73 3.46
C LEU A 269 3.66 21.81 2.73
N LEU A 270 3.66 21.82 1.38
CA LEU A 270 4.86 21.99 0.56
C LEU A 270 5.50 23.38 0.68
N LYS A 271 4.77 24.39 1.13
CA LYS A 271 5.32 25.73 1.43
C LYS A 271 5.87 25.83 2.85
N ASP A 272 5.50 24.89 3.73
CA ASP A 272 5.89 24.89 5.14
C ASP A 272 7.04 23.89 5.40
N GLU A 273 8.26 24.33 5.13
CA GLU A 273 9.48 23.54 5.39
C GLU A 273 9.66 23.16 6.85
N ALA A 274 9.17 23.98 7.80
CA ALA A 274 9.26 23.66 9.21
C ALA A 274 8.36 22.49 9.56
N ARG A 275 7.12 22.49 9.05
CA ARG A 275 6.18 21.40 9.25
C ARG A 275 6.60 20.12 8.52
N LEU A 276 7.12 20.21 7.30
CA LEU A 276 7.70 19.04 6.62
C LEU A 276 8.85 18.44 7.42
N ARG A 277 9.76 19.26 7.98
CA ARG A 277 10.83 18.77 8.85
C ARG A 277 10.29 18.11 10.12
N ASP A 278 9.32 18.73 10.78
CA ASP A 278 8.69 18.16 11.97
C ASP A 278 8.06 16.80 11.68
N ILE A 279 7.33 16.65 10.58
CA ILE A 279 6.80 15.36 10.14
C ILE A 279 7.94 14.35 10.00
N ARG A 280 9.02 14.68 9.28
CA ARG A 280 10.16 13.78 9.09
C ARG A 280 10.79 13.33 10.42
N GLU A 281 11.01 14.24 11.37
CA GLU A 281 11.56 13.89 12.69
C GLU A 281 10.63 12.97 13.47
N ASN A 282 9.32 13.24 13.43
CA ASN A 282 8.33 12.37 14.08
C ASN A 282 8.25 10.97 13.44
N LEU A 283 8.39 10.88 12.12
CA LEU A 283 8.49 9.59 11.43
C LEU A 283 9.75 8.82 11.81
N LYS A 284 10.89 9.49 12.06
CA LYS A 284 12.11 8.82 12.53
C LYS A 284 11.92 8.12 13.86
N VAL A 285 11.12 8.69 14.77
CA VAL A 285 10.88 8.12 16.10
C VAL A 285 10.16 6.78 16.02
N ILE A 286 9.22 6.64 15.08
CA ILE A 286 8.40 5.41 14.92
C ILE A 286 8.93 4.47 13.83
N ARG A 287 9.95 4.89 13.08
CA ARG A 287 10.54 4.09 12.01
C ARG A 287 11.16 2.82 12.59
N GLN A 288 10.85 1.68 11.98
CA GLN A 288 11.49 0.42 12.27
C GLN A 288 12.67 0.16 11.33
N THR A 289 13.65 -0.61 11.80
CA THR A 289 14.77 -1.09 10.99
C THR A 289 14.45 -2.46 10.38
N PRO A 290 14.99 -2.79 9.20
CA PRO A 290 14.93 -4.14 8.64
C PRO A 290 15.45 -5.22 9.61
N GLY A 291 15.07 -6.47 9.36
CA GLY A 291 15.46 -7.66 10.11
C GLY A 291 14.28 -8.51 10.59
N ALA A 292 13.03 -8.15 10.24
CA ALA A 292 11.88 -8.94 10.64
C ALA A 292 11.87 -10.30 9.93
N SER A 293 12.26 -10.36 8.66
CA SER A 293 12.31 -11.63 7.93
C SER A 293 13.35 -12.59 8.48
N ASP A 294 14.50 -12.05 8.92
CA ASP A 294 15.59 -12.86 9.50
C ASP A 294 15.15 -13.48 10.83
N ARG A 295 14.58 -12.68 11.73
CA ARG A 295 14.04 -13.18 13.00
C ARG A 295 12.97 -14.24 12.79
N ILE A 296 12.07 -14.06 11.81
CA ILE A 296 11.05 -15.09 11.49
C ILE A 296 11.71 -16.36 10.96
N ALA A 297 12.67 -16.24 10.04
CA ALA A 297 13.34 -17.38 9.43
C ALA A 297 14.15 -18.20 10.46
N GLU A 298 14.86 -17.53 11.36
CA GLU A 298 15.58 -18.17 12.48
C GLU A 298 14.63 -18.96 13.38
N GLN A 299 13.49 -18.37 13.75
CA GLN A 299 12.48 -19.05 14.57
C GLN A 299 11.87 -20.26 13.85
N ILE A 300 11.64 -20.17 12.54
CA ILE A 300 11.19 -21.33 11.76
C ILE A 300 12.26 -22.42 11.75
N SER A 301 13.53 -22.05 11.58
CA SER A 301 14.64 -23.01 11.60
C SER A 301 14.72 -23.76 12.93
N GLU A 302 14.62 -23.04 14.05
CA GLU A 302 14.62 -23.66 15.39
C GLU A 302 13.44 -24.64 15.60
N LEU A 303 12.28 -24.37 14.99
CA LEU A 303 11.09 -25.20 15.12
C LEU A 303 11.12 -26.45 14.25
N VAL A 304 11.76 -26.38 13.08
CA VAL A 304 11.79 -27.48 12.09
C VAL A 304 12.97 -28.41 12.32
N GLY A 305 14.09 -27.93 12.89
CA GLY A 305 15.30 -28.73 13.17
C GLY A 305 16.33 -28.61 12.06
#